data_AF-A0A1I5SN50-F1
#
_entry.id   AF-A0A1I5SN50-F1
#
_cell.length_a   1.000
_cell.length_b   1.000
_cell.length_c   1.000
_cell.angle_alpha   90.00
_cell.angle_beta   90.00
_cell.angle_gamma   90.00
#
_symmetry.space_group_name_H-M   'P 1'
#
loop_
_entity.id
_entity.type
_entity.pdbx_description
1 polymer ?
#
loop_
_entity_poly.entity_id
_entity_poly.type
_entity_poly.pdbx_seq_one_letter_code
_entity_poly.pdbx_strand_id
1 'polypeptide(L)' 'MRLLDILLILIPATLVFAPITGYIASSHGRSFWRWFGLGIILPFASVFVALFVAIWSQIAETKANRQLPKPPL' A
#
# COMPACT_ATOMS: atom_id res chain seq x y z
N MET A 1 -2.42 -7.06 14.48
CA MET A 1 -3.75 -7.47 13.96
C MET A 1 -4.10 -6.75 12.66
N ARG A 2 -4.09 -5.41 12.59
CA ARG A 2 -4.49 -4.68 11.36
C ARG A 2 -3.73 -5.00 10.07
N LEU A 3 -2.46 -5.42 10.17
CA LEU A 3 -1.68 -5.80 9.00
C LEU A 3 -2.24 -7.05 8.31
N LEU A 4 -2.77 -8.00 9.10
CA LEU A 4 -3.38 -9.22 8.57
C LEU A 4 -4.71 -8.91 7.88
N ASP A 5 -5.54 -8.02 8.45
CA ASP A 5 -6.80 -7.58 7.82
C ASP A 5 -6.55 -6.92 6.46
N ILE A 6 -5.53 -6.05 6.39
CA ILE A 6 -5.15 -5.39 5.13
C ILE A 6 -4.66 -6.42 4.11
N LEU A 7 -3.83 -7.38 4.53
CA LEU A 7 -3.33 -8.43 3.64
C LEU A 7 -4.46 -9.35 3.14
N LEU A 8 -5.41 -9.67 4.02
CA LEU A 8 -6.54 -10.56 3.75
C LEU A 8 -7.53 -9.95 2.74
N ILE A 9 -7.62 -8.62 2.66
CA ILE A 9 -8.44 -7.92 1.68
C ILE A 9 -7.63 -7.67 0.40
N LEU A 10 -6.36 -7.30 0.52
CA LEU A 10 -5.52 -6.92 -0.62
C LEU A 10 -5.18 -8.09 -1.53
N ILE A 11 -4.90 -9.28 -0.97
CA ILE A 11 -4.55 -10.49 -1.72
C ILE A 11 -5.70 -10.94 -2.63
N PRO A 12 -6.93 -11.20 -2.15
CA PRO A 12 -8.02 -11.62 -3.03
C PRO A 12 -8.45 -10.51 -3.99
N ALA A 13 -8.41 -9.23 -3.56
CA ALA A 13 -8.72 -8.12 -4.45
C ALA A 13 -7.75 -8.05 -5.63
N THR A 14 -6.44 -8.14 -5.39
CA THR A 14 -5.43 -8.15 -6.46
C THR A 14 -5.47 -9.44 -7.28
N LEU A 15 -5.74 -10.59 -6.66
CA LEU A 15 -5.85 -11.88 -7.35
C LEU A 15 -7.04 -11.96 -8.30
N VAL A 16 -8.12 -11.21 -8.06
CA VAL A 16 -9.28 -11.15 -8.97
C VAL A 16 -9.11 -10.02 -9.98
N PHE A 17 -8.67 -8.83 -9.56
CA PHE A 17 -8.51 -7.70 -10.48
C PHE A 17 -7.36 -7.87 -11.47
N ALA A 18 -6.21 -8.40 -11.04
CA ALA A 18 -5.03 -8.52 -11.91
C ALA A 18 -5.25 -9.44 -13.13
N PRO A 19 -5.82 -10.66 -13.00
CA PRO A 19 -6.09 -11.49 -14.16
C PRO A 19 -7.25 -10.98 -15.01
N ILE A 20 -8.28 -10.36 -14.44
CA ILE A 20 -9.37 -9.74 -15.22
C ILE A 20 -8.81 -8.60 -16.08
N THR A 21 -7.99 -7.73 -15.49
CA THR A 21 -7.34 -6.61 -16.20
C THR A 21 -6.33 -7.12 -17.24
N GLY A 22 -5.54 -8.15 -16.89
CA GLY A 22 -4.60 -8.79 -17.80
C GLY A 22 -5.26 -9.55 -18.95
N TYR A 23 -6.42 -10.15 -18.71
CA TYR A 23 -7.20 -10.86 -19.72
C TYR A 23 -7.85 -9.89 -20.72
N ILE A 24 -8.43 -8.78 -20.23
CA ILE A 24 -8.98 -7.72 -21.08
C ILE A 24 -7.86 -7.07 -21.93
N ALA A 25 -6.67 -6.85 -21.37
CA ALA A 25 -5.53 -6.29 -22.10
C ALA A 25 -4.92 -7.26 -23.12
N SER A 26 -4.84 -8.55 -22.78
CA SER A 26 -4.39 -9.65 -23.66
C SER A 26 -5.26 -9.74 -24.92
N SER A 27 -6.58 -9.64 -24.77
CA SER A 27 -7.53 -9.74 -25.86
C SER A 27 -7.49 -8.55 -26.85
N HIS A 28 -6.91 -7.41 -26.44
CA HIS A 28 -6.79 -6.19 -27.26
C HIS A 28 -5.41 -6.01 -27.94
N GLY A 29 -4.55 -7.03 -27.95
CA GLY A 29 -3.28 -7.01 -28.69
C GLY A 29 -2.15 -6.17 -28.07
N ARG A 30 -2.25 -5.80 -26.79
CA ARG A 30 -1.22 -5.01 -26.08
C ARG A 30 -0.62 -5.81 -24.92
N SER A 31 0.72 -5.92 -24.94
CA SER A 31 1.59 -6.69 -24.03
C SER A 31 1.00 -6.98 -22.64
N PHE A 32 0.65 -8.26 -22.43
CA PHE A 32 0.26 -8.88 -21.16
C PHE A 32 1.21 -8.51 -20.00
N TRP A 33 2.50 -8.40 -20.31
CA TRP A 33 3.56 -8.07 -19.36
C TRP A 33 3.45 -6.67 -18.73
N ARG A 34 2.90 -5.67 -19.45
CA ARG A 34 2.72 -4.32 -18.90
C ARG A 34 1.67 -4.28 -17.79
N TRP A 35 0.58 -5.02 -17.97
CA TRP A 35 -0.52 -5.06 -17.01
C TRP A 35 -0.26 -6.03 -15.85
N PHE A 36 0.44 -7.14 -16.13
CA PHE A 36 0.95 -8.03 -15.10
C PHE A 36 1.97 -7.32 -14.17
N GLY A 37 2.91 -6.57 -14.75
CA GLY A 37 3.85 -5.75 -14.00
C GLY A 37 3.15 -4.69 -13.15
N LEU A 38 2.05 -4.11 -13.64
CA LEU A 38 1.24 -3.14 -12.89
C LEU A 38 0.55 -3.80 -11.67
N GLY A 39 0.03 -5.02 -11.83
CA GLY A 39 -0.53 -5.82 -10.73
C GLY A 39 0.49 -6.22 -9.66
N ILE A 40 1.76 -6.42 -10.04
CA ILE A 40 2.87 -6.71 -9.11
C ILE A 40 3.40 -5.44 -8.44
N ILE A 41 3.46 -4.32 -9.16
CA ILE A 41 3.96 -3.04 -8.65
C ILE A 41 3.00 -2.43 -7.64
N LEU A 42 1.69 -2.61 -7.83
CA LEU A 42 0.65 -2.04 -6.97
C LEU A 42 0.79 -2.43 -5.47
N PRO A 43 0.94 -3.72 -5.09
CA PRO A 43 1.17 -4.08 -3.70
C PRO A 43 2.51 -3.55 -3.16
N PHE A 44 3.55 -3.48 -4.00
CA PHE A 44 4.84 -2.93 -3.60
C PHE A 44 4.73 -1.42 -3.30
N ALA A 45 4.04 -0.67 -4.16
CA ALA A 45 3.77 0.76 -3.97
C ALA A 45 2.92 1.01 -2.70
N SER A 46 1.95 0.15 -2.42
CA SER A 46 1.13 0.24 -1.21
C SER A 46 1.95 0.17 0.08
N VAL A 47 2.97 -0.69 0.13
CA VAL A 47 3.87 -0.79 1.31
C VAL A 47 4.67 0.50 1.47
N PHE A 48 5.18 1.08 0.38
CA PHE A 48 5.89 2.35 0.41
C PHE A 48 5.00 3.51 0.89
N VAL A 49 3.76 3.58 0.43
CA VAL A 49 2.81 4.60 0.88
C VAL A 49 2.51 4.44 2.37
N ALA A 50 2.24 3.21 2.83
CA ALA A 50 2.00 2.96 4.24
C ALA A 50 3.20 3.32 5.11
N LEU A 51 4.41 2.98 4.67
CA LEU A 51 5.65 3.32 5.35
C LEU A 51 5.86 4.84 5.40
N PHE A 52 5.60 5.54 4.29
CA PHE A 52 5.69 7.00 4.22
C PHE A 52 4.70 7.66 5.19
N VAL A 53 3.44 7.23 5.20
CA VAL A 53 2.41 7.72 6.12
C VAL A 53 2.80 7.45 7.58
N ALA A 54 3.31 6.26 7.89
CA ALA A 54 3.75 5.92 9.23
C ALA A 54 4.92 6.80 9.70
N ILE A 55 5.91 7.05 8.84
CA ILE A 55 7.02 7.95 9.15
C ILE A 55 6.50 9.38 9.37
N TRP A 56 5.58 9.84 8.52
CA TRP A 56 5.01 11.18 8.65
C TRP A 56 4.19 11.34 9.94
N SER A 57 3.42 10.31 10.34
CA SER A 57 2.67 10.31 11.60
C SER A 57 3.62 10.31 12.80
N GLN A 58 4.68 9.51 12.78
CA GLN A 58 5.70 9.47 13.83
C GLN A 58 6.38 10.83 14.01
N ILE A 59 6.66 11.54 12.91
CA ILE A 59 7.25 12.88 12.95
C ILE A 59 6.25 13.88 13.58
N ALA A 60 4.97 13.80 13.22
CA ALA A 60 3.92 14.64 13.80
C ALA A 60 3.75 14.38 15.30
N GLU A 61 3.73 13.11 15.72
CA GLU A 61 3.63 12.70 17.12
C GLU A 61 4.87 13.08 17.93
N THR A 62 6.07 12.91 17.36
CA THR A 62 7.33 13.33 18.02
C THR A 62 7.35 14.84 18.24
N LYS A 63 6.87 15.63 17.27
CA LYS A 63 6.76 17.10 17.41
C LYS A 63 5.74 17.48 18.49
N ALA A 64 4.58 16.81 18.51
CA ALA A 64 3.55 17.03 19.51
C ALA A 64 4.03 16.66 20.93
N ASN A 65 4.71 15.52 21.08
CA ASN A 65 5.27 15.08 22.36
C ASN A 65 6.40 16.01 22.84
N ARG A 66 7.24 16.53 21.94
CA ARG A 66 8.29 17.50 22.27
C ARG A 66 7.75 18.87 22.68
N GLN A 67 6.51 19.20 22.31
CA GLN A 67 5.83 20.42 22.73
C GLN A 67 5.12 20.29 24.09
N LEU A 68 5.03 19.08 24.67
CA LEU A 68 4.48 18.92 26.01
C LEU A 68 5.45 19.49 27.05
N PRO A 69 4.99 20.35 27.98
CA PRO A 69 5.82 20.80 29.07
C PRO A 69 6.23 19.61 29.93
N LYS A 70 7.53 19.52 30.24
CA LYS A 70 8.08 18.44 31.08
C LYS A 70 7.36 18.51 32.44
N PRO A 71 6.80 17.40 32.95
CA PRO A 71 6.06 17.41 34.20
C PRO A 71 6.99 17.93 35.32
N PRO A 72 6.52 18.85 36.18
CA PRO A 72 7.30 19.28 37.33
C PRO A 72 7.51 18.07 38.24
N LEU A 73 8.79 17.72 38.43
CA LEU A 73 9.26 16.74 39.42
C LEU A 73 8.87 17.16 40.83
#